data_AF-A0A8H3AYB7-F1
#
_entry.id   AF-A0A8H3AYB7-F1
#
_cell.length_a   1.000
_cell.length_b   1.000
_cell.length_c   1.000
_cell.angle_alpha   90.00
_cell.angle_beta   90.00
_cell.angle_gamma   90.00
#
_symmetry.space_group_name_H-M   'P 1'
#
loop_
_entity.id
_entity.type
_entity.pdbx_description
1 polymer ?
#
loop_
_entity_poly.entity_id
_entity_poly.type
_entity_poly.pdbx_seq_one_letter_code
_entity_poly.pdbx_strand_id
1 'polypeptide(L)'
;MFTKILVASALTSAAFATECTRTYTVKEGDWCNTISQAQNVSTYQLSTVNADKINDACTNLEIGQVLCLGTKGQDCTTTYNVVKDDTCDKIIMSAGINATMLYTNNPQIDEYCSNILIGQVLCVANEHLSPKEVSGRQYGASEGEQAGLPSPTPFPEAKVKVKEATPSNSNSTSTYRNPDTPNSTPESKEPNVPSPGTGGDDDNLPECEDPNDDGF
;
A
#
# COMPACT_ATOMS: atom_id res chain seq x y z
N MET A 1 15.37 -31.75 -61.22
CA MET A 1 15.99 -31.48 -59.91
C MET A 1 15.69 -30.04 -59.56
N PHE A 2 14.76 -29.76 -58.64
CA PHE A 2 14.40 -28.40 -58.22
C PHE A 2 14.63 -28.26 -56.72
N THR A 3 15.70 -27.56 -56.35
CA THR A 3 16.06 -27.29 -54.96
C THR A 3 15.17 -26.16 -54.44
N LYS A 4 14.27 -26.46 -53.51
CA LYS A 4 13.47 -25.45 -52.81
C LYS A 4 14.34 -24.78 -51.75
N ILE A 5 14.68 -23.51 -51.97
CA ILE A 5 15.33 -22.68 -50.96
C ILE A 5 14.27 -22.25 -49.95
N LEU A 6 14.37 -22.74 -48.72
CA LEU A 6 13.60 -22.24 -47.58
C LEU A 6 14.30 -20.99 -47.05
N VAL A 7 13.71 -19.82 -47.28
CA VAL A 7 14.15 -18.57 -46.67
C VAL A 7 13.51 -18.46 -45.29
N ALA A 8 14.25 -18.82 -44.24
CA ALA A 8 13.85 -18.58 -42.87
C ALA A 8 14.02 -17.08 -42.55
N SER A 9 12.89 -16.38 -42.38
CA SER A 9 12.89 -14.97 -41.95
C SER A 9 13.06 -14.93 -40.44
N ALA A 10 14.24 -14.51 -39.96
CA ALA A 10 14.48 -14.28 -38.55
C ALA A 10 13.95 -12.90 -38.15
N LEU A 11 12.84 -12.87 -37.41
CA LEU A 11 12.37 -11.66 -36.72
C LEU A 11 13.28 -11.43 -35.50
N THR A 12 14.23 -10.51 -35.61
CA THR A 12 15.07 -10.10 -34.49
C THR A 12 14.28 -9.12 -33.63
N SER A 13 13.67 -9.58 -32.55
CA SER A 13 13.06 -8.70 -31.55
C SER A 13 14.18 -7.97 -30.80
N ALA A 14 14.36 -6.68 -31.09
CA ALA A 14 15.26 -5.83 -30.32
C ALA A 14 14.63 -5.58 -28.93
N ALA A 15 15.17 -6.23 -27.90
CA ALA A 15 14.88 -5.86 -26.52
C ALA A 15 15.59 -4.54 -26.23
N PHE A 16 14.84 -3.44 -26.15
CA PHE A 16 15.37 -2.19 -25.62
C PHE A 16 15.62 -2.40 -24.13
N ALA A 17 16.88 -2.48 -23.74
CA ALA A 17 17.24 -2.40 -22.33
C ALA A 17 16.80 -1.03 -21.82
N THR A 18 15.85 -1.03 -20.90
CA THR A 18 15.37 0.19 -20.26
C THR A 18 16.54 0.89 -19.56
N GLU A 19 16.77 2.17 -19.88
CA GLU A 19 17.92 2.95 -19.40
C GLU A 19 17.77 3.26 -17.90
N CYS A 20 18.75 2.84 -17.10
CA CYS A 20 18.81 3.17 -15.68
C CYS A 20 19.14 4.65 -15.47
N THR A 21 18.33 5.36 -14.68
CA THR A 21 18.47 6.82 -14.44
C THR A 21 19.12 7.14 -13.09
N ARG A 22 18.98 6.25 -12.11
CA ARG A 22 19.58 6.40 -10.77
C ARG A 22 20.15 5.08 -10.31
N THR A 23 21.32 5.13 -9.68
CA THR A 23 22.02 3.93 -9.20
C THR A 23 22.35 4.03 -7.73
N TYR A 24 22.57 2.86 -7.12
CA TYR A 24 23.04 2.73 -5.75
C TYR A 24 24.08 1.62 -5.68
N THR A 25 25.15 1.85 -4.91
CA THR A 25 26.17 0.84 -4.63
C THR A 25 25.91 0.24 -3.26
N VAL A 26 25.67 -1.07 -3.24
CA VAL A 26 25.41 -1.84 -2.02
C VAL A 26 26.58 -1.71 -1.04
N LYS A 27 26.25 -1.48 0.23
CA LYS A 27 27.17 -1.34 1.35
C LYS A 27 26.96 -2.47 2.33
N GLU A 28 27.93 -2.63 3.24
CA GLU A 28 27.80 -3.55 4.36
C GLU A 28 26.56 -3.23 5.21
N GLY A 29 25.76 -4.25 5.52
CA GLY A 29 24.53 -4.12 6.31
C GLY A 29 23.29 -3.70 5.51
N ASP A 30 23.40 -3.50 4.20
CA ASP A 30 22.24 -3.17 3.36
C ASP A 30 21.30 -4.36 3.13
N TRP A 31 20.02 -4.04 3.05
CA TRP A 31 18.92 -4.91 2.61
C TRP A 31 18.02 -4.11 1.67
N CYS A 32 17.23 -4.78 0.81
CA CYS A 32 16.37 -4.05 -0.14
C CYS A 32 15.48 -3.01 0.54
N ASN A 33 14.89 -3.32 1.69
CA ASN A 33 14.04 -2.38 2.41
C ASN A 33 14.82 -1.18 2.97
N THR A 34 16.04 -1.37 3.50
CA THR A 34 16.83 -0.26 4.04
C THR A 34 17.36 0.64 2.93
N ILE A 35 17.78 0.06 1.81
CA ILE A 35 18.12 0.80 0.58
C ILE A 35 16.90 1.58 0.11
N SER A 36 15.74 0.93 0.02
CA SER A 36 14.51 1.52 -0.47
C SER A 36 14.08 2.74 0.35
N GLN A 37 14.13 2.62 1.67
CA GLN A 37 13.81 3.71 2.59
C GLN A 37 14.81 4.87 2.46
N ALA A 38 16.11 4.58 2.37
CA ALA A 38 17.14 5.60 2.29
C ALA A 38 17.18 6.31 0.93
N GLN A 39 16.77 5.64 -0.14
CA GLN A 39 16.88 6.13 -1.51
C GLN A 39 15.56 6.57 -2.14
N ASN A 40 14.47 6.56 -1.38
CA ASN A 40 13.09 6.82 -1.83
C ASN A 40 12.79 6.06 -3.13
N VAL A 41 12.89 4.73 -3.06
CA VAL A 41 12.51 3.82 -4.14
C VAL A 41 11.58 2.76 -3.58
N SER A 42 10.55 2.37 -4.34
CA SER A 42 9.70 1.26 -3.95
C SER A 42 10.51 -0.06 -3.87
N THR A 43 10.28 -0.86 -2.83
CA THR A 43 10.92 -2.19 -2.70
C THR A 43 10.61 -3.07 -3.91
N TYR A 44 9.36 -3.03 -4.39
CA TYR A 44 8.96 -3.70 -5.64
C TYR A 44 9.82 -3.26 -6.83
N GLN A 45 9.83 -1.95 -7.12
CA GLN A 45 10.63 -1.39 -8.21
C GLN A 45 12.11 -1.79 -8.13
N LEU A 46 12.72 -1.70 -6.94
CA LEU A 46 14.11 -2.10 -6.74
C LEU A 46 14.34 -3.58 -7.10
N SER A 47 13.47 -4.47 -6.63
CA SER A 47 13.53 -5.91 -6.93
C SER A 47 13.35 -6.19 -8.42
N THR A 48 12.31 -5.60 -9.04
CA THR A 48 11.93 -5.86 -10.43
C THR A 48 12.96 -5.36 -11.44
N VAL A 49 13.49 -4.14 -11.25
CA VAL A 49 14.47 -3.56 -12.19
C VAL A 49 15.81 -4.27 -12.13
N ASN A 50 16.14 -4.89 -11.00
CA ASN A 50 17.38 -5.65 -10.81
C ASN A 50 17.15 -7.16 -10.86
N ALA A 51 16.11 -7.58 -11.57
CA ALA A 51 15.69 -8.97 -11.59
C ALA A 51 16.72 -9.95 -12.22
N ASP A 52 17.71 -9.43 -12.93
CA ASP A 52 18.85 -10.15 -13.47
C ASP A 52 19.97 -10.37 -12.43
N LYS A 53 19.93 -9.66 -11.29
CA LYS A 53 21.02 -9.58 -10.31
C LYS A 53 20.61 -9.98 -8.89
N ILE A 54 19.37 -9.70 -8.47
CA ILE A 54 18.89 -9.95 -7.11
C ILE A 54 17.64 -10.83 -7.14
N ASN A 55 17.51 -11.74 -6.18
CA ASN A 55 16.35 -12.61 -6.02
C ASN A 55 15.20 -11.86 -5.32
N ASP A 56 14.00 -12.44 -5.35
CA ASP A 56 12.79 -11.78 -4.82
C ASP A 56 12.82 -11.59 -3.30
N ALA A 57 13.51 -12.49 -2.59
CA ALA A 57 13.72 -12.40 -1.15
C ALA A 57 14.81 -11.37 -0.76
N CYS A 58 15.52 -10.80 -1.74
CA CYS A 58 16.65 -9.91 -1.55
C CYS A 58 17.74 -10.45 -0.61
N THR A 59 18.02 -11.75 -0.69
CA THR A 59 18.99 -12.44 0.18
C THR A 59 20.38 -12.59 -0.46
N ASN A 60 20.57 -12.13 -1.69
CA ASN A 60 21.81 -12.29 -2.47
C ASN A 60 22.48 -10.96 -2.84
N LEU A 61 22.29 -9.91 -2.03
CA LEU A 61 23.00 -8.65 -2.23
C LEU A 61 24.51 -8.83 -1.99
N GLU A 62 25.32 -8.26 -2.88
CA GLU A 62 26.79 -8.29 -2.77
C GLU A 62 27.32 -6.89 -2.49
N ILE A 63 28.22 -6.74 -1.52
CA ILE A 63 28.86 -5.44 -1.23
C ILE A 63 29.60 -4.95 -2.49
N GLY A 64 29.37 -3.69 -2.88
CA GLY A 64 29.93 -3.10 -4.10
C GLY A 64 29.08 -3.35 -5.36
N GLN A 65 28.04 -4.19 -5.29
CA GLN A 65 27.08 -4.38 -6.38
C GLN A 65 26.37 -3.06 -6.70
N VAL A 66 26.25 -2.75 -8.00
CA VAL A 66 25.52 -1.58 -8.47
C VAL A 66 24.09 -1.98 -8.85
N LEU A 67 23.14 -1.48 -8.08
CA LEU A 67 21.71 -1.62 -8.32
C LEU A 67 21.18 -0.40 -9.06
N CYS A 68 20.19 -0.64 -9.92
CA CYS A 68 19.39 0.40 -10.54
C CYS A 68 18.21 0.75 -9.62
N LEU A 69 18.08 2.02 -9.24
CA LEU A 69 16.98 2.49 -8.40
C LEU A 69 15.74 2.85 -9.22
N GLY A 70 15.92 3.22 -10.49
CA GLY A 70 14.84 3.71 -11.32
C GLY A 70 15.30 3.83 -12.75
N THR A 71 14.35 3.83 -13.66
CA THR A 71 14.60 3.84 -15.09
C THR A 71 13.85 4.94 -15.79
N LYS A 72 14.24 5.22 -17.03
CA LYS A 72 13.63 6.29 -17.81
C LYS A 72 12.13 6.05 -18.01
N GLY A 73 11.30 6.91 -17.41
CA GLY A 73 9.84 6.82 -17.43
C GLY A 73 9.23 5.92 -16.36
N GLN A 74 10.04 5.20 -15.56
CA GLN A 74 9.63 4.33 -14.47
C GLN A 74 10.62 4.51 -13.29
N ASP A 75 10.47 5.62 -12.56
CA ASP A 75 11.24 5.95 -11.36
C ASP A 75 10.34 6.58 -10.29
N CYS A 76 9.69 5.73 -9.50
CA CYS A 76 8.84 6.22 -8.42
C CYS A 76 9.66 6.71 -7.22
N THR A 77 9.71 8.04 -7.08
CA THR A 77 10.39 8.74 -5.97
C THR A 77 9.42 9.27 -4.91
N THR A 78 8.11 9.20 -5.17
CA THR A 78 7.07 9.51 -4.17
C THR A 78 6.66 8.21 -3.49
N THR A 79 7.25 7.95 -2.32
CA THR A 79 7.15 6.67 -1.63
C THR A 79 6.54 6.77 -0.24
N TYR A 80 6.02 5.65 0.25
CA TYR A 80 5.49 5.49 1.61
C TYR A 80 6.16 4.30 2.29
N ASN A 81 6.61 4.48 3.55
CA ASN A 81 7.21 3.42 4.35
C ASN A 81 6.13 2.78 5.22
N VAL A 82 5.84 1.51 4.99
CA VAL A 82 4.83 0.75 5.75
C VAL A 82 5.25 0.66 7.21
N VAL A 83 4.36 1.07 8.12
CA VAL A 83 4.55 0.95 9.56
C VAL A 83 3.56 -0.04 10.17
N LYS A 84 3.70 -0.27 11.47
CA LYS A 84 2.81 -1.14 12.23
C LYS A 84 1.36 -0.65 12.14
N ASP A 85 0.44 -1.60 11.95
CA ASP A 85 -1.02 -1.40 11.87
C ASP A 85 -1.49 -0.60 10.64
N ASP A 86 -0.65 -0.44 9.62
CA ASP A 86 -1.06 0.13 8.33
C ASP A 86 -2.00 -0.80 7.56
N THR A 87 -2.91 -0.18 6.82
CA THR A 87 -3.76 -0.83 5.82
C THR A 87 -3.64 -0.05 4.51
N CYS A 88 -3.97 -0.67 3.38
CA CYS A 88 -3.95 0.02 2.08
C CYS A 88 -4.82 1.29 2.11
N ASP A 89 -6.01 1.25 2.73
CA ASP A 89 -6.88 2.43 2.85
C ASP A 89 -6.21 3.59 3.60
N LYS A 90 -5.52 3.30 4.72
CA LYS A 90 -4.79 4.34 5.47
C LYS A 90 -3.68 4.95 4.62
N ILE A 91 -2.96 4.12 3.88
CA ILE A 91 -1.86 4.55 2.99
C ILE A 91 -2.41 5.41 1.85
N ILE A 92 -3.50 4.95 1.20
CA ILE A 92 -4.19 5.65 0.11
C ILE A 92 -4.66 7.04 0.58
N MET A 93 -5.34 7.10 1.73
CA MET A 93 -5.81 8.36 2.31
C MET A 93 -4.65 9.27 2.69
N SER A 94 -3.59 8.74 3.30
CA SER A 94 -2.41 9.52 3.70
C SER A 94 -1.64 10.08 2.51
N ALA A 95 -1.58 9.33 1.40
CA ALA A 95 -0.89 9.74 0.18
C ALA A 95 -1.75 10.62 -0.73
N GLY A 96 -3.07 10.64 -0.53
CA GLY A 96 -4.01 11.38 -1.38
C GLY A 96 -4.09 10.82 -2.81
N ILE A 97 -3.97 9.50 -2.96
CA ILE A 97 -4.12 8.78 -4.24
C ILE A 97 -5.42 7.97 -4.25
N ASN A 98 -5.73 7.34 -5.38
CA ASN A 98 -6.80 6.33 -5.42
C ASN A 98 -6.21 4.91 -5.33
N ALA A 99 -7.08 3.93 -5.05
CA ALA A 99 -6.68 2.52 -4.95
C ALA A 99 -6.00 2.01 -6.23
N THR A 100 -6.52 2.37 -7.42
CA THR A 100 -5.94 1.96 -8.70
C THR A 100 -4.47 2.36 -8.80
N MET A 101 -4.09 3.55 -8.36
CA MET A 101 -2.69 3.99 -8.38
C MET A 101 -1.83 3.23 -7.39
N LEU A 102 -2.33 2.92 -6.19
CA LEU A 102 -1.59 2.09 -5.25
C LEU A 102 -1.30 0.71 -5.85
N TYR A 103 -2.35 -0.02 -6.27
CA TYR A 103 -2.19 -1.39 -6.77
C TYR A 103 -1.43 -1.48 -8.08
N THR A 104 -1.65 -0.54 -9.01
CA THR A 104 -0.92 -0.55 -10.30
C THR A 104 0.57 -0.28 -10.11
N ASN A 105 0.93 0.61 -9.17
CA ASN A 105 2.32 0.89 -8.88
C ASN A 105 3.00 -0.15 -7.98
N ASN A 106 2.21 -1.01 -7.33
CA ASN A 106 2.67 -2.01 -6.37
C ASN A 106 1.93 -3.34 -6.62
N PRO A 107 2.09 -3.96 -7.80
CA PRO A 107 1.29 -5.12 -8.19
C PRO A 107 1.62 -6.38 -7.37
N GLN A 108 2.65 -6.35 -6.51
CA GLN A 108 2.86 -7.39 -5.51
C GLN A 108 1.80 -7.38 -4.40
N ILE A 109 1.10 -6.28 -4.17
CA ILE A 109 0.10 -6.19 -3.10
C ILE A 109 -1.11 -7.04 -3.49
N ASP A 110 -1.50 -7.96 -2.61
CA ASP A 110 -2.70 -8.77 -2.82
C ASP A 110 -3.99 -7.96 -2.68
N GLU A 111 -5.11 -8.53 -3.15
CA GLU A 111 -6.42 -7.86 -3.14
C GLU A 111 -6.91 -7.49 -1.73
N TYR A 112 -6.44 -8.19 -0.69
CA TYR A 112 -6.81 -7.96 0.71
C TYR A 112 -5.82 -7.06 1.45
N CYS A 113 -4.77 -6.57 0.77
CA CYS A 113 -3.64 -5.86 1.38
C CYS A 113 -2.99 -6.62 2.54
N SER A 114 -3.04 -7.96 2.53
CA SER A 114 -2.64 -8.79 3.67
C SER A 114 -1.15 -9.07 3.71
N ASN A 115 -0.45 -8.86 2.58
CA ASN A 115 0.95 -9.18 2.38
C ASN A 115 1.90 -7.98 2.44
N ILE A 116 1.46 -6.79 2.87
CA ILE A 116 2.36 -5.67 3.13
C ILE A 116 3.12 -5.88 4.45
N LEU A 117 4.42 -5.60 4.44
CA LEU A 117 5.30 -5.84 5.58
C LEU A 117 5.82 -4.54 6.18
N ILE A 118 6.01 -4.50 7.51
CA ILE A 118 6.62 -3.35 8.18
C ILE A 118 8.01 -3.08 7.59
N GLY A 119 8.29 -1.83 7.23
CA GLY A 119 9.53 -1.39 6.59
C GLY A 119 9.57 -1.58 5.07
N GLN A 120 8.55 -2.20 4.47
CA GLN A 120 8.39 -2.21 3.01
C GLN A 120 8.11 -0.79 2.51
N VAL A 121 8.70 -0.44 1.37
CA VAL A 121 8.49 0.87 0.73
C VAL A 121 7.59 0.70 -0.48
N LEU A 122 6.47 1.41 -0.47
CA LEU A 122 5.48 1.40 -1.55
C LEU A 122 5.62 2.66 -2.40
N CYS A 123 5.38 2.52 -3.70
CA CYS A 123 5.21 3.66 -4.59
C CYS A 123 3.82 4.26 -4.40
N VAL A 124 3.73 5.53 -4.02
CA VAL A 124 2.46 6.25 -3.81
C VAL A 124 2.34 7.48 -4.71
N ALA A 125 3.01 7.45 -5.86
CA ALA A 125 2.83 8.46 -6.90
C ALA A 125 1.40 8.38 -7.48
N ASN A 126 0.84 9.54 -7.85
CA ASN A 126 -0.47 9.64 -8.48
C ASN A 126 -0.41 9.48 -10.02
N GLU A 127 0.57 8.72 -10.50
CA GLU A 127 0.78 8.38 -11.90
C GLU A 127 1.41 6.98 -11.96
N HIS A 128 1.30 6.31 -13.11
CA HIS A 128 1.78 4.94 -13.29
C HIS A 128 3.29 4.92 -13.55
N LEU A 129 4.06 4.42 -12.58
CA LEU A 129 5.53 4.37 -12.58
C LEU A 129 6.09 2.97 -12.30
N SER A 130 5.25 1.94 -12.12
CA SER A 130 5.75 0.58 -11.89
C SER A 130 6.54 0.07 -13.09
N PRO A 131 7.66 -0.64 -12.84
CA PRO A 131 8.37 -1.37 -13.88
C PRO A 131 7.51 -2.47 -14.48
N LYS A 132 7.88 -2.90 -15.69
CA LYS A 132 7.25 -4.06 -16.30
C LYS A 132 7.51 -5.30 -15.44
N GLU A 133 6.44 -6.06 -15.17
CA GLU A 133 6.55 -7.31 -14.43
C GLU A 133 7.46 -8.33 -15.14
N VAL A 134 8.20 -9.06 -14.31
CA VAL A 134 9.06 -10.17 -14.72
C VAL A 134 8.33 -11.47 -14.42
N SER A 135 8.05 -12.24 -15.46
CA SER A 135 7.32 -13.51 -15.34
C SER A 135 8.05 -14.51 -14.44
N GLY A 136 7.31 -15.16 -13.53
CA GLY A 136 7.82 -16.21 -12.66
C GLY A 136 8.43 -15.72 -11.34
N ARG A 137 8.41 -14.41 -11.07
CA ARG A 137 8.79 -13.86 -9.76
C ARG A 137 7.62 -13.90 -8.79
N GLN A 138 7.92 -14.24 -7.53
CA GLN A 138 6.98 -14.25 -6.41
C GLN A 138 7.44 -13.16 -5.44
N TYR A 139 6.74 -12.03 -5.46
CA TYR A 139 7.06 -10.90 -4.60
C TYR A 139 6.37 -11.09 -3.24
N GLY A 140 7.17 -11.14 -2.18
CA GLY A 140 6.71 -11.48 -0.84
C GLY A 140 7.06 -12.92 -0.49
N ALA A 141 8.09 -13.09 0.34
CA ALA A 141 8.42 -14.40 0.89
C ALA A 141 7.25 -14.90 1.75
N SER A 142 6.67 -16.03 1.36
CA SER A 142 6.06 -16.94 2.32
C SER A 142 7.15 -17.37 3.29
N GLU A 143 6.90 -17.20 4.59
CA GLU A 143 7.77 -17.51 5.74
C GLU A 143 8.65 -16.33 6.19
N GLY A 144 8.21 -15.73 7.29
CA GLY A 144 8.87 -14.61 7.93
C GLY A 144 10.24 -14.99 8.48
N GLU A 145 11.28 -14.39 7.91
CA GLU A 145 12.43 -13.99 8.71
C GLU A 145 12.07 -12.63 9.32
N GLN A 146 12.12 -12.52 10.65
CA GLN A 146 11.89 -11.25 11.35
C GLN A 146 12.76 -10.17 10.71
N ALA A 147 12.20 -8.97 10.53
CA ALA A 147 13.00 -7.77 10.29
C ALA A 147 14.18 -7.81 11.26
N GLY A 148 15.39 -8.00 10.74
CA GLY A 148 16.60 -7.91 11.53
C GLY A 148 16.51 -6.61 12.33
N LEU A 149 16.94 -6.64 13.60
CA LEU A 149 16.77 -5.51 14.52
C LEU A 149 17.05 -4.20 13.78
N PRO A 150 16.17 -3.18 13.93
CA PRO A 150 16.47 -1.88 13.37
C PRO A 150 17.86 -1.48 13.87
N SER A 151 18.77 -1.21 12.93
CA SER A 151 20.06 -0.64 13.27
C SER A 151 19.79 0.58 14.16
N PRO A 152 20.43 0.70 15.34
CA PRO A 152 20.12 1.73 16.33
C PRO A 152 20.55 3.15 15.90
N THR A 153 20.84 3.38 14.61
CA THR A 153 20.98 4.72 14.09
C THR A 153 19.63 5.43 14.17
N PRO A 154 19.54 6.58 14.86
CA PRO A 154 18.31 7.35 14.92
C PRO A 154 17.90 7.72 13.48
N PHE A 155 16.80 7.15 13.01
CA PHE A 155 16.18 7.62 11.78
C PHE A 155 15.65 9.04 12.06
N PRO A 156 16.00 10.04 11.23
CA PRO A 156 15.27 11.30 11.28
C PRO A 156 13.82 10.97 10.91
N GLU A 157 12.90 11.27 11.82
CA GLU A 157 11.46 11.26 11.54
C GLU A 157 11.23 11.90 10.16
N ALA A 158 10.44 11.22 9.33
CA ALA A 158 9.99 11.77 8.07
C ALA A 158 9.38 13.14 8.35
N LYS A 159 10.10 14.22 8.00
CA LYS A 159 9.54 15.56 8.07
C LYS A 159 8.45 15.63 7.02
N VAL A 160 7.21 15.47 7.47
CA VAL A 160 6.02 15.75 6.69
C VAL A 160 6.14 17.20 6.22
N LYS A 161 6.40 17.41 4.93
CA LYS A 161 6.30 18.73 4.32
C LYS A 161 4.84 18.97 3.98
N VAL A 162 4.03 19.26 5.01
CA VAL A 162 2.67 19.77 4.81
C VAL A 162 2.83 21.15 4.15
N LYS A 163 2.33 21.27 2.92
CA LYS A 163 2.07 22.60 2.34
C LYS A 163 0.90 23.19 3.11
N GLU A 164 1.18 24.26 3.83
CA GLU A 164 0.21 25.03 4.61
C GLU A 164 -0.97 25.45 3.71
N ALA A 165 -2.16 24.93 4.01
CA ALA A 165 -3.40 25.43 3.43
C ALA A 165 -3.85 26.64 4.25
N THR A 166 -4.13 27.74 3.55
CA THR A 166 -4.65 29.01 4.07
C THR A 166 -5.88 28.83 4.97
N PRO A 167 -6.04 29.65 6.03
CA PRO A 167 -7.10 29.46 7.02
C PRO A 167 -8.47 29.92 6.49
N SER A 168 -9.44 29.01 6.49
CA SER A 168 -10.87 29.35 6.44
C SER A 168 -11.38 29.53 7.86
N ASN A 169 -11.99 30.69 8.09
CA ASN A 169 -12.53 31.20 9.34
C ASN A 169 -13.74 30.37 9.82
N SER A 170 -13.62 29.71 10.97
CA SER A 170 -14.75 29.10 11.69
C SER A 170 -14.78 29.65 13.10
N ASN A 171 -15.66 30.63 13.32
CA ASN A 171 -15.97 31.18 14.62
C ASN A 171 -17.10 30.35 15.25
N SER A 172 -16.81 29.58 16.30
CA SER A 172 -17.83 29.08 17.23
C SER A 172 -17.18 28.76 18.58
N THR A 173 -17.30 29.74 19.46
CA THR A 173 -16.88 29.73 20.87
C THR A 173 -17.81 28.82 21.67
N SER A 174 -17.27 27.78 22.30
CA SER A 174 -17.97 27.01 23.35
C SER A 174 -17.28 27.25 24.68
N THR A 175 -17.91 28.05 25.53
CA THR A 175 -17.52 28.24 26.93
C THR A 175 -18.23 27.18 27.79
N TYR A 176 -17.47 26.25 28.34
CA TYR A 176 -17.91 25.38 29.42
C TYR A 176 -18.14 26.20 30.71
N ARG A 177 -19.34 26.09 31.28
CA ARG A 177 -19.62 26.42 32.69
C ARG A 177 -20.34 25.23 33.33
N ASN A 178 -19.73 24.66 34.36
CA ASN A 178 -20.43 23.88 35.38
C ASN A 178 -21.30 24.81 36.22
N PRO A 179 -22.41 24.29 36.78
CA PRO A 179 -22.58 24.48 38.21
C PRO A 179 -23.17 23.27 38.96
N ASP A 180 -22.68 23.11 40.18
CA ASP A 180 -23.18 22.25 41.25
C ASP A 180 -24.64 22.56 41.67
N THR A 181 -25.31 21.52 42.16
CA THR A 181 -26.62 21.46 42.84
C THR A 181 -26.58 22.12 44.23
N PRO A 182 -27.72 22.62 44.81
CA PRO A 182 -28.67 21.71 45.48
C PRO A 182 -30.17 22.11 45.50
N ASN A 183 -31.00 21.06 45.50
CA ASN A 183 -32.25 20.79 46.25
C ASN A 183 -33.38 21.84 46.35
N SER A 184 -34.58 21.49 45.87
CA SER A 184 -35.90 21.64 46.57
C SER A 184 -37.04 21.02 45.75
N THR A 185 -37.71 20.01 46.30
CA THR A 185 -39.03 19.44 45.89
C THR A 185 -40.16 20.47 46.14
N PRO A 186 -41.37 20.39 45.52
CA PRO A 186 -42.35 19.33 45.79
C PRO A 186 -43.28 18.87 44.62
N GLU A 187 -43.65 17.58 44.69
CA GLU A 187 -45.01 17.00 44.61
C GLU A 187 -45.83 16.88 43.29
N SER A 188 -46.03 15.60 42.91
CA SER A 188 -47.23 14.95 42.35
C SER A 188 -47.65 15.20 40.88
N LYS A 189 -47.61 14.14 40.05
CA LYS A 189 -48.76 13.26 39.74
C LYS A 189 -48.38 12.22 38.65
N GLU A 190 -48.36 10.94 39.00
CA GLU A 190 -48.47 9.81 38.06
C GLU A 190 -49.91 9.72 37.51
N PRO A 191 -50.14 9.19 36.28
CA PRO A 191 -50.44 7.75 36.21
C PRO A 191 -50.00 6.99 34.94
N ASN A 192 -49.66 5.73 35.20
CA ASN A 192 -49.93 4.50 34.43
C ASN A 192 -49.21 4.24 33.09
N VAL A 193 -48.23 3.35 33.20
CA VAL A 193 -47.77 2.41 32.17
C VAL A 193 -48.77 1.26 32.00
N PRO A 194 -49.07 0.85 30.77
CA PRO A 194 -49.28 -0.57 30.46
C PRO A 194 -48.27 -1.07 29.43
N SER A 195 -47.71 -2.23 29.70
CA SER A 195 -47.00 -3.12 28.75
C SER A 195 -47.72 -4.47 28.82
N PRO A 196 -47.60 -5.43 27.87
CA PRO A 196 -47.08 -5.40 26.50
C PRO A 196 -48.14 -5.85 25.46
N GLY A 197 -48.04 -5.34 24.22
CA GLY A 197 -48.87 -5.76 23.09
C GLY A 197 -48.12 -6.73 22.16
N THR A 198 -48.74 -7.87 21.90
CA THR A 198 -48.36 -8.94 20.96
C THR A 198 -48.78 -8.64 19.52
N GLY A 199 -48.00 -9.14 18.54
CA GLY A 199 -48.35 -9.18 17.10
C GLY A 199 -47.82 -7.93 16.39
N GLY A 200 -46.89 -8.05 15.45
CA GLY A 200 -46.99 -8.73 14.15
C GLY A 200 -46.66 -7.66 13.09
N ASP A 201 -46.31 -8.08 11.88
CA ASP A 201 -46.06 -7.24 10.69
C ASP A 201 -44.57 -7.05 10.29
N ASP A 202 -43.86 -8.16 10.09
CA ASP A 202 -42.57 -8.23 9.35
C ASP A 202 -42.79 -8.73 7.89
N ASP A 203 -43.92 -8.41 7.26
CA ASP A 203 -44.31 -8.95 5.94
C ASP A 203 -44.01 -8.02 4.75
N ASN A 204 -42.91 -7.25 4.80
CA ASN A 204 -42.50 -6.50 3.61
C ASN A 204 -40.98 -6.26 3.51
N LEU A 205 -40.20 -7.33 3.64
CA LEU A 205 -38.82 -7.34 3.20
C LEU A 205 -38.72 -8.23 1.94
N PRO A 206 -38.32 -7.69 0.77
CA PRO A 206 -38.18 -8.49 -0.43
C PRO A 206 -37.12 -9.58 -0.21
N GLU A 207 -37.51 -10.83 -0.41
CA GLU A 207 -36.64 -12.00 -0.32
C GLU A 207 -35.49 -11.86 -1.33
N CYS A 208 -34.25 -11.89 -0.82
CA CYS A 208 -33.08 -12.08 -1.66
C CYS A 208 -33.10 -13.53 -2.15
N GLU A 209 -33.48 -13.76 -3.40
CA GLU A 209 -33.33 -15.07 -4.04
C GLU A 209 -31.83 -15.45 -4.01
N ASP A 210 -31.52 -16.56 -3.34
CA ASP A 210 -30.17 -17.10 -3.23
C ASP A 210 -29.83 -17.82 -4.55
N PRO A 211 -28.86 -17.35 -5.35
CA PRO A 211 -28.63 -17.85 -6.70
C PRO A 211 -27.96 -19.24 -6.76
N ASN A 212 -27.79 -19.92 -5.62
CA ASN A 212 -27.12 -21.21 -5.52
C ASN A 212 -27.95 -22.30 -4.79
N ASP A 213 -29.28 -22.18 -4.77
CA ASP A 213 -30.15 -23.28 -4.33
C ASP A 213 -30.43 -24.23 -5.50
N ASP A 214 -29.44 -25.04 -5.88
CA ASP A 214 -29.57 -26.12 -6.86
C ASP A 214 -30.09 -27.40 -6.17
N GLY A 215 -31.37 -27.36 -5.79
CA GLY A 215 -32.08 -28.45 -5.15
C GLY A 215 -31.95 -29.80 -5.89
N PHE A 216 -31.12 -30.67 -5.33
CA PHE A 216 -31.07 -32.13 -5.54
C PHE A 216 -30.65 -32.87 -4.27
#